data_AF-A0A5N5G1R9-F1
#
_entry.id   AF-A0A5N5G1R9-F1
#
_cell.length_a   1.000
_cell.length_b   1.000
_cell.length_c   1.000
_cell.angle_alpha   90.00
_cell.angle_beta   90.00
_cell.angle_gamma   90.00
#
_symmetry.space_group_name_H-M   'P 1'
#
loop_
_entity.id
_entity.type
_entity.pdbx_description
1 polymer ?
#
loop_
_entity_poly.entity_id
_entity_poly.type
_entity_poly.pdbx_seq_one_letter_code
_entity_poly.pdbx_strand_id
1 'polypeptide(L)'
;MGIQIGGQIEKVSGKKLGYYEFVERYMEKNQPVVLTGLMEDWRACRDWVTDNGQPNLQFFATHFGKSKVQVADCGTREFTDQKRMEMTVEDFVEQWDPVQEHGNASSHEATSKALLYLKDWHFVKEYPEYEAYTTPVLFCDDWLNMYLDNYHMHNDPNIYSENNEISCSDYRFVYMGAKGTWTPLHADVFRSYSWSANVCGKKRWLFLSPSQSHLVFGRNMKSCVYNIFDDVSETNVPGFAKAIWLECIQEPNEIIFVPSGWYHQVHNLEDTISINHNWFNAYNIRWVWDLLLRDYYEAKEYIEDIKDICDDFEGLCQRNLAANTGMNFSDFLIFLARFSLANLIQLCYLARKNGNHTRNSSPIAQNFTFNLASIQKIASNIKSMEDQTGSCGFYLDFREALNDPEFFKLCTVLGRQYGMVHMEPDWNYNTKKAWLDDMRYMEILGTCSSEVFTASDLVKFVEHAVAEFMGV
;
A
#
# COMPACT_ATOMS: atom_id res chain seq x y z
N MET A 1 16.95 -13.29 -25.62
CA MET A 1 16.99 -14.57 -24.85
C MET A 1 15.64 -14.74 -24.15
N GLY A 2 15.17 -15.97 -23.94
CA GLY A 2 13.86 -16.21 -23.31
C GLY A 2 13.85 -15.97 -21.80
N ILE A 3 12.71 -15.60 -21.23
CA ILE A 3 12.51 -15.47 -19.78
C ILE A 3 12.56 -16.86 -19.14
N GLN A 4 13.38 -17.06 -18.12
CA GLN A 4 13.49 -18.33 -17.41
C GLN A 4 12.42 -18.43 -16.31
N ILE A 5 11.38 -19.23 -16.55
CA ILE A 5 10.35 -19.53 -15.54
C ILE A 5 10.82 -20.71 -14.68
N GLY A 6 10.98 -20.46 -13.38
CA GLY A 6 11.41 -21.46 -12.39
C GLY A 6 10.28 -22.09 -11.59
N GLY A 7 9.07 -21.54 -11.67
CA GLY A 7 7.91 -22.05 -10.92
C GLY A 7 6.62 -21.28 -11.22
N GLN A 8 5.53 -21.76 -10.63
CA GLN A 8 4.22 -21.12 -10.66
C GLN A 8 3.86 -20.65 -9.25
N ILE A 9 3.09 -19.57 -9.15
CA ILE A 9 2.57 -19.09 -7.86
C ILE A 9 1.54 -20.09 -7.33
N GLU A 10 1.60 -20.38 -6.02
CA GLU A 10 0.64 -21.28 -5.38
C GLU A 10 -0.78 -20.70 -5.46
N LYS A 11 -1.77 -21.55 -5.70
CA LYS A 11 -3.19 -21.20 -5.73
C LYS A 11 -3.93 -21.96 -4.64
N VAL A 12 -4.61 -21.24 -3.76
CA VAL A 12 -5.36 -21.81 -2.61
C VAL A 12 -6.76 -21.20 -2.48
N SER A 13 -7.64 -21.89 -1.76
CA SER A 13 -8.98 -21.40 -1.47
C SER A 13 -8.95 -20.40 -0.32
N GLY A 14 -9.23 -19.13 -0.60
CA GLY A 14 -9.30 -18.08 0.42
C GLY A 14 -10.40 -18.33 1.45
N LYS A 15 -11.50 -18.98 1.05
CA LYS A 15 -12.58 -19.40 1.99
C LYS A 15 -12.14 -20.39 3.06
N LYS A 16 -11.12 -21.19 2.76
CA LYS A 16 -10.61 -22.23 3.68
C LYS A 16 -9.36 -21.78 4.42
N LEU A 17 -8.85 -20.59 4.12
CA LEU A 17 -7.63 -20.05 4.68
C LEU A 17 -8.01 -19.04 5.78
N GLY A 18 -7.69 -19.36 7.03
CA GLY A 18 -7.85 -18.40 8.13
C GLY A 18 -6.77 -17.31 8.08
N TYR A 19 -7.03 -16.16 8.69
CA TYR A 19 -6.06 -15.04 8.74
C TYR A 19 -4.68 -15.48 9.25
N TYR A 20 -4.62 -16.23 10.35
CA TYR A 20 -3.35 -16.68 10.92
C TYR A 20 -2.59 -17.65 10.02
N GLU A 21 -3.30 -18.56 9.36
CA GLU A 21 -2.68 -19.47 8.41
C GLU A 21 -2.15 -18.69 7.20
N PHE A 22 -2.88 -17.67 6.74
CA PHE A 22 -2.40 -16.75 5.70
C PHE A 22 -1.13 -16.00 6.13
N VAL A 23 -1.09 -15.52 7.37
CA VAL A 23 0.09 -14.85 7.93
C VAL A 23 1.31 -15.79 7.95
N GLU A 24 1.17 -16.96 8.57
CA GLU A 24 2.26 -17.91 8.77
C GLU A 24 2.81 -18.46 7.45
N ARG A 25 1.94 -18.67 6.45
CA ARG A 25 2.33 -19.25 5.16
C ARG A 25 2.83 -18.21 4.16
N TYR A 26 2.24 -17.01 4.15
CA TYR A 26 2.41 -16.05 3.05
C TYR A 26 2.86 -14.67 3.50
N MET A 27 2.13 -14.01 4.40
CA MET A 27 2.41 -12.62 4.76
C MET A 27 3.80 -12.49 5.43
N GLU A 28 4.03 -13.20 6.53
CA GLU A 28 5.29 -13.12 7.29
C GLU A 28 6.47 -13.69 6.49
N LYS A 29 6.24 -14.78 5.75
CA LYS A 29 7.25 -15.40 4.88
C LYS A 29 7.50 -14.63 3.58
N ASN A 30 6.76 -13.55 3.34
CA ASN A 30 6.86 -12.71 2.16
C ASN A 30 6.74 -13.51 0.85
N GLN A 31 5.75 -14.41 0.76
CA GLN A 31 5.53 -15.31 -0.38
C GLN A 31 4.23 -14.97 -1.13
N PRO A 32 4.25 -14.89 -2.47
CA PRO A 32 3.06 -14.60 -3.26
C PRO A 32 2.10 -15.79 -3.27
N VAL A 33 0.80 -15.51 -3.37
CA VAL A 33 -0.24 -16.55 -3.45
C VAL A 33 -1.46 -16.03 -4.22
N VAL A 34 -2.13 -16.92 -4.95
CA VAL A 34 -3.44 -16.68 -5.55
C VAL A 34 -4.53 -17.25 -4.67
N LEU A 35 -5.53 -16.44 -4.37
CA LEU A 35 -6.63 -16.73 -3.47
C LEU A 35 -7.95 -16.74 -4.24
N THR A 36 -8.74 -17.80 -4.06
CA THR A 36 -10.04 -17.96 -4.73
C THR A 36 -11.22 -17.90 -3.75
N GLY A 37 -12.39 -17.49 -4.25
CA GLY A 37 -13.66 -17.54 -3.51
C GLY A 37 -13.89 -16.40 -2.50
N LEU A 38 -13.21 -15.27 -2.64
CA LEU A 38 -13.35 -14.11 -1.73
C LEU A 38 -14.21 -12.96 -2.30
N MET A 39 -14.73 -13.11 -3.52
CA MET A 39 -15.35 -12.01 -4.29
C MET A 39 -16.83 -12.24 -4.62
N GLU A 40 -17.45 -13.32 -4.13
CA GLU A 40 -18.79 -13.76 -4.56
C GLU A 40 -19.89 -12.72 -4.31
N ASP A 41 -19.80 -11.98 -3.20
CA ASP A 41 -20.81 -11.01 -2.80
C ASP A 41 -20.51 -9.58 -3.30
N TRP A 42 -19.41 -9.38 -4.02
CA TRP A 42 -18.97 -8.05 -4.45
C TRP A 42 -19.93 -7.45 -5.47
N ARG A 43 -20.30 -6.19 -5.25
CA ARG A 43 -21.13 -5.43 -6.18
C ARG A 43 -20.43 -5.23 -7.53
N ALA A 44 -19.12 -5.01 -7.51
CA ALA A 44 -18.27 -4.93 -8.70
C ALA A 44 -18.42 -6.16 -9.61
N CYS A 45 -18.43 -7.38 -9.05
CA CYS A 45 -18.59 -8.61 -9.83
C CYS A 45 -19.97 -8.77 -10.48
N ARG A 46 -20.96 -7.96 -10.09
CA ARG A 46 -22.31 -7.95 -10.68
C ARG A 46 -22.52 -6.79 -11.65
N ASP A 47 -22.15 -5.59 -11.23
CA ASP A 47 -22.44 -4.36 -11.96
C ASP A 47 -21.40 -4.09 -13.07
N TRP A 48 -20.12 -4.38 -12.81
CA TRP A 48 -19.00 -4.05 -13.70
C TRP A 48 -18.75 -5.10 -14.78
N VAL A 49 -19.50 -6.21 -14.74
CA VAL A 49 -19.34 -7.35 -15.63
C VAL A 49 -20.66 -7.60 -16.36
N THR A 50 -20.60 -7.83 -17.66
CA THR A 50 -21.75 -8.24 -18.48
C THR A 50 -22.10 -9.71 -18.26
N ASP A 51 -23.28 -10.14 -18.69
CA ASP A 51 -23.69 -11.56 -18.64
C ASP A 51 -22.71 -12.52 -19.35
N ASN A 52 -21.92 -12.00 -20.30
CA ASN A 52 -20.90 -12.74 -21.04
C ASN A 52 -19.51 -12.71 -20.38
N GLY A 53 -19.40 -12.16 -19.17
CA GLY A 53 -18.13 -12.09 -18.43
C GLY A 53 -17.16 -11.00 -18.88
N GLN A 54 -17.58 -10.08 -19.75
CA GLN A 54 -16.75 -8.97 -20.26
C GLN A 54 -16.97 -7.68 -19.44
N PRO A 55 -16.03 -6.71 -19.44
CA PRO A 55 -16.24 -5.39 -18.87
C PRO A 55 -17.55 -4.73 -19.30
N ASN A 56 -18.33 -4.23 -18.34
CA ASN A 56 -19.57 -3.50 -18.60
C ASN A 56 -19.30 -2.02 -18.83
N LEU A 57 -18.67 -1.68 -19.96
CA LEU A 57 -18.22 -0.32 -20.25
C LEU A 57 -19.38 0.70 -20.28
N GLN A 58 -20.56 0.29 -20.77
CA GLN A 58 -21.76 1.15 -20.78
C GLN A 58 -22.19 1.53 -19.35
N PHE A 59 -22.07 0.61 -18.39
CA PHE A 59 -22.38 0.91 -16.99
C PHE A 59 -21.44 1.98 -16.43
N PHE A 60 -20.13 1.88 -16.71
CA PHE A 60 -19.15 2.89 -16.30
C PHE A 60 -19.43 4.24 -16.94
N ALA A 61 -19.63 4.32 -18.26
CA ALA A 61 -19.97 5.56 -18.93
C ALA A 61 -21.25 6.21 -18.35
N THR A 62 -22.26 5.39 -18.04
CA THR A 62 -23.55 5.87 -17.54
C THR A 62 -23.48 6.41 -16.10
N HIS A 63 -22.77 5.71 -15.20
CA HIS A 63 -22.79 6.01 -13.76
C HIS A 63 -21.59 6.82 -13.29
N PHE A 64 -20.46 6.70 -13.97
CA PHE A 64 -19.16 7.29 -13.58
C PHE A 64 -18.50 8.06 -14.71
N GLY A 65 -19.20 8.29 -15.85
CA GLY A 65 -18.61 8.88 -17.05
C GLY A 65 -17.91 10.23 -16.84
N LYS A 66 -18.39 11.02 -15.86
CA LYS A 66 -17.83 12.36 -15.55
C LYS A 66 -16.56 12.33 -14.71
N SER A 67 -16.20 11.18 -14.11
CA SER A 67 -14.98 11.06 -13.31
C SER A 67 -13.77 11.33 -14.18
N LYS A 68 -12.85 12.15 -13.65
CA LYS A 68 -11.55 12.41 -14.26
C LYS A 68 -10.57 11.36 -13.76
N VAL A 69 -9.97 10.64 -14.69
CA VAL A 69 -9.11 9.49 -14.41
C VAL A 69 -7.76 9.62 -15.11
N GLN A 70 -6.74 9.03 -14.51
CA GLN A 70 -5.42 8.90 -15.10
C GLN A 70 -5.40 7.69 -16.04
N VAL A 71 -4.94 7.93 -17.27
CA VAL A 71 -4.86 6.91 -18.32
C VAL A 71 -3.44 6.87 -18.84
N ALA A 72 -2.85 5.68 -18.84
CA ALA A 72 -1.53 5.41 -19.37
C ALA A 72 -1.60 5.00 -20.85
N ASP A 73 -0.76 5.61 -21.69
CA ASP A 73 -0.52 5.14 -23.05
C ASP A 73 0.56 4.05 -23.02
N CYS A 74 0.15 2.80 -23.12
CA CYS A 74 1.05 1.65 -23.05
C CYS A 74 2.06 1.59 -24.22
N GLY A 75 1.85 2.37 -25.29
CA GLY A 75 2.77 2.47 -26.43
C GLY A 75 3.87 3.52 -26.25
N THR A 76 3.71 4.46 -25.31
CA THR A 76 4.62 5.58 -25.12
C THR A 76 5.25 5.54 -23.74
N ARG A 77 6.57 5.36 -23.69
CA ARG A 77 7.34 5.42 -22.44
C ARG A 77 7.68 6.86 -22.07
N GLU A 78 7.51 7.20 -20.79
CA GLU A 78 7.90 8.47 -20.18
C GLU A 78 8.75 8.20 -18.93
N PHE A 79 10.04 8.47 -19.02
CA PHE A 79 11.05 8.12 -18.00
C PHE A 79 11.04 6.63 -17.62
N THR A 80 10.54 6.29 -16.43
CA THR A 80 10.47 4.93 -15.87
C THR A 80 9.08 4.32 -15.94
N ASP A 81 8.07 5.07 -16.37
CA ASP A 81 6.68 4.62 -16.50
C ASP A 81 6.16 4.86 -17.93
N GLN A 82 4.88 4.56 -18.15
CA GLN A 82 4.13 4.92 -19.34
C GLN A 82 3.70 6.39 -19.28
N LYS A 83 3.61 7.05 -20.43
CA LYS A 83 3.08 8.42 -20.52
C LYS A 83 1.65 8.45 -20.01
N ARG A 84 1.35 9.40 -19.11
CA ARG A 84 0.02 9.55 -18.51
C ARG A 84 -0.71 10.75 -19.07
N MET A 85 -2.02 10.65 -19.11
CA MET A 85 -2.93 11.73 -19.48
C MET A 85 -4.21 11.63 -18.65
N GLU A 86 -4.79 12.78 -18.32
CA GLU A 86 -6.11 12.85 -17.70
C GLU A 86 -7.19 12.87 -18.79
N MET A 87 -8.24 12.08 -18.63
CA MET A 87 -9.47 12.16 -19.42
C MET A 87 -10.67 11.75 -18.59
N THR A 88 -11.89 11.92 -19.12
CA THR A 88 -13.08 11.42 -18.44
C THR A 88 -13.23 9.91 -18.67
N VAL A 89 -13.94 9.22 -17.76
CA VAL A 89 -14.30 7.81 -17.95
C VAL A 89 -15.12 7.60 -19.23
N GLU A 90 -15.99 8.55 -19.57
CA GLU A 90 -16.77 8.53 -20.82
C GLU A 90 -15.83 8.55 -22.04
N ASP A 91 -14.89 9.51 -22.12
CA ASP A 91 -13.91 9.61 -23.21
C ASP A 91 -13.02 8.36 -23.32
N PHE A 92 -12.66 7.78 -22.17
CA PHE A 92 -11.86 6.56 -22.11
C PHE A 92 -12.64 5.35 -22.66
N VAL A 93 -13.90 5.20 -22.25
CA VAL A 93 -14.78 4.12 -22.73
C VAL A 93 -15.02 4.21 -24.24
N GLU A 94 -15.24 5.41 -24.77
CA GLU A 94 -15.38 5.63 -26.22
C GLU A 94 -14.13 5.20 -27.00
N GLN A 95 -12.94 5.41 -26.42
CA GLN A 95 -11.66 4.99 -27.01
C GLN A 95 -11.38 3.49 -26.83
N TRP A 96 -12.00 2.82 -25.86
CA TRP A 96 -11.91 1.37 -25.71
C TRP A 96 -12.73 0.65 -26.77
N ASP A 97 -13.92 1.15 -27.12
CA ASP A 97 -14.90 0.41 -27.92
C ASP A 97 -14.35 -0.09 -29.29
N PRO A 98 -14.38 -1.41 -29.56
CA PRO A 98 -13.98 -1.99 -30.85
C PRO A 98 -14.98 -1.72 -32.00
N VAL A 99 -16.16 -1.15 -31.76
CA VAL A 99 -17.20 -0.94 -32.80
C VAL A 99 -16.73 -0.06 -33.97
N GLN A 100 -15.64 0.71 -33.84
CA GLN A 100 -15.07 1.46 -34.95
C GLN A 100 -14.27 0.61 -35.97
N GLU A 101 -13.96 -0.66 -35.71
CA GLU A 101 -13.22 -1.49 -36.68
C GLU A 101 -14.07 -1.93 -37.90
N HIS A 102 -15.40 -1.82 -37.84
CA HIS A 102 -16.30 -2.27 -38.92
C HIS A 102 -16.93 -1.11 -39.73
N GLY A 103 -16.53 0.13 -39.47
CA GLY A 103 -16.94 1.30 -40.25
C GLY A 103 -15.95 1.59 -41.37
N ASN A 104 -16.36 1.39 -42.62
CA ASN A 104 -15.61 1.73 -43.85
C ASN A 104 -14.78 3.02 -43.74
N ALA A 105 -13.47 2.89 -43.54
CA ALA A 105 -12.51 3.97 -43.73
C ALA A 105 -11.42 3.53 -44.71
N SER A 106 -11.70 3.74 -45.98
CA SER A 106 -10.69 3.87 -47.02
C SER A 106 -9.90 5.16 -46.79
N SER A 107 -8.70 5.10 -46.22
CA SER A 107 -7.61 6.05 -46.52
C SER A 107 -6.31 5.61 -45.84
N HIS A 108 -5.21 5.87 -46.54
CA HIS A 108 -3.84 5.58 -46.15
C HIS A 108 -3.41 6.41 -44.93
N GLU A 109 -3.40 5.78 -43.76
CA GLU A 109 -2.47 5.95 -42.63
C GLU A 109 -3.13 5.24 -41.44
N ALA A 110 -2.85 3.95 -41.27
CA ALA A 110 -3.23 3.23 -40.07
C ALA A 110 -2.35 3.73 -38.91
N THR A 111 -2.69 4.89 -38.35
CA THR A 111 -2.23 5.27 -37.02
C THR A 111 -2.71 4.18 -36.07
N SER A 112 -1.76 3.35 -35.61
CA SER A 112 -2.02 2.35 -34.58
C SER A 112 -2.77 3.03 -33.43
N LYS A 113 -4.03 2.63 -33.18
CA LYS A 113 -4.82 3.15 -32.06
C LYS A 113 -4.00 3.01 -30.78
N ALA A 114 -3.88 4.09 -30.01
CA ALA A 114 -3.11 4.08 -28.77
C ALA A 114 -3.70 3.04 -27.80
N LEU A 115 -2.84 2.24 -27.16
CA LEU A 115 -3.27 1.19 -26.24
C LEU A 115 -3.38 1.78 -24.85
N LEU A 116 -4.58 2.28 -24.54
CA LEU A 116 -4.85 3.05 -23.33
C LEU A 116 -5.22 2.15 -22.15
N TYR A 117 -4.68 2.47 -20.98
CA TYR A 117 -4.92 1.75 -19.73
C TYR A 117 -5.32 2.73 -18.61
N LEU A 118 -6.56 2.68 -18.16
CA LEU A 118 -7.02 3.45 -17.00
C LEU A 118 -6.38 2.86 -15.75
N LYS A 119 -5.59 3.68 -15.05
CA LYS A 119 -4.78 3.26 -13.91
C LYS A 119 -4.96 4.21 -12.74
N ASP A 120 -4.79 3.65 -11.54
CA ASP A 120 -4.71 4.41 -10.28
C ASP A 120 -5.97 5.25 -10.02
N TRP A 121 -7.15 4.75 -10.43
CA TRP A 121 -8.40 5.44 -10.14
C TRP A 121 -8.83 5.20 -8.69
N HIS A 122 -8.83 6.27 -7.90
CA HIS A 122 -9.24 6.35 -6.50
C HIS A 122 -10.77 6.20 -6.31
N PHE A 123 -11.34 5.14 -6.89
CA PHE A 123 -12.77 4.91 -6.98
C PHE A 123 -13.46 4.86 -5.60
N VAL A 124 -12.81 4.23 -4.62
CA VAL A 124 -13.37 4.06 -3.26
C VAL A 124 -13.54 5.42 -2.58
N LYS A 125 -12.55 6.30 -2.75
CA LYS A 125 -12.61 7.66 -2.22
C LYS A 125 -13.63 8.52 -2.95
N GLU A 126 -13.73 8.39 -4.28
CA GLU A 126 -14.67 9.16 -5.10
C GLU A 126 -16.13 8.72 -4.89
N TYR A 127 -16.36 7.42 -4.71
CA TYR A 127 -17.69 6.80 -4.59
C TYR A 127 -17.82 5.89 -3.36
N PRO A 128 -17.66 6.44 -2.13
CA PRO A 128 -17.69 5.63 -0.91
C PRO A 128 -19.03 4.91 -0.70
N GLU A 129 -20.15 5.56 -1.05
CA GLU A 129 -21.50 5.02 -0.91
C GLU A 129 -21.85 3.91 -1.92
N TYR A 130 -21.03 3.71 -2.96
CA TYR A 130 -21.28 2.65 -3.94
C TYR A 130 -20.97 1.26 -3.39
N GLU A 131 -20.01 1.17 -2.46
CA GLU A 131 -19.54 -0.09 -1.84
C GLU A 131 -19.27 -1.18 -2.89
N ALA A 132 -18.30 -0.94 -3.78
CA ALA A 132 -17.96 -1.87 -4.87
C ALA A 132 -17.59 -3.27 -4.37
N TYR A 133 -16.96 -3.36 -3.20
CA TYR A 133 -16.49 -4.58 -2.58
C TYR A 133 -16.33 -4.37 -1.08
N THR A 134 -16.08 -5.46 -0.36
CA THR A 134 -15.62 -5.44 1.03
C THR A 134 -14.23 -6.04 1.09
N THR A 135 -13.28 -5.36 1.76
CA THR A 135 -11.92 -5.88 1.95
C THR A 135 -11.97 -7.24 2.65
N PRO A 136 -11.44 -8.31 2.03
CA PRO A 136 -11.38 -9.63 2.67
C PRO A 136 -10.61 -9.58 3.99
N VAL A 137 -11.02 -10.40 4.97
CA VAL A 137 -10.41 -10.43 6.32
C VAL A 137 -8.90 -10.71 6.29
N LEU A 138 -8.40 -11.39 5.26
CA LEU A 138 -6.97 -11.67 5.07
C LEU A 138 -6.12 -10.40 4.88
N PHE A 139 -6.75 -9.30 4.48
CA PHE A 139 -6.09 -8.03 4.13
C PHE A 139 -6.59 -6.85 4.94
N CYS A 140 -7.39 -7.07 5.99
CA CYS A 140 -8.06 -6.00 6.70
C CYS A 140 -7.18 -5.31 7.75
N ASP A 141 -5.99 -5.87 8.02
CA ASP A 141 -4.92 -5.26 8.82
C ASP A 141 -4.10 -4.27 7.95
N ASP A 142 -4.79 -3.22 7.49
CA ASP A 142 -4.33 -2.26 6.49
C ASP A 142 -4.05 -0.90 7.15
N TRP A 143 -2.88 -0.75 7.80
CA TRP A 143 -2.59 0.46 8.55
C TRP A 143 -2.48 1.70 7.65
N LEU A 144 -2.06 1.53 6.40
CA LEU A 144 -1.91 2.61 5.44
C LEU A 144 -3.25 3.27 5.13
N ASN A 145 -4.22 2.51 4.65
CA ASN A 145 -5.52 3.08 4.28
C ASN A 145 -6.33 3.48 5.53
N MET A 146 -6.20 2.75 6.64
CA MET A 146 -6.78 3.18 7.91
C MET A 146 -6.29 4.57 8.36
N TYR A 147 -5.00 4.86 8.14
CA TYR A 147 -4.46 6.19 8.42
C TYR A 147 -5.00 7.21 7.43
N LEU A 148 -4.92 6.93 6.13
CA LEU A 148 -5.29 7.88 5.07
C LEU A 148 -6.79 8.22 5.02
N ASP A 149 -7.65 7.34 5.54
CA ASP A 149 -9.07 7.61 5.71
C ASP A 149 -9.35 8.71 6.76
N ASN A 150 -8.39 9.01 7.65
CA ASN A 150 -8.54 9.93 8.78
C ASN A 150 -7.51 11.08 8.75
N TYR A 151 -6.40 10.90 8.03
CA TYR A 151 -5.25 11.79 8.03
C TYR A 151 -4.65 11.94 6.65
N HIS A 152 -3.85 12.98 6.46
CA HIS A 152 -3.03 13.16 5.28
C HIS A 152 -1.55 13.08 5.65
N MET A 153 -0.74 12.66 4.68
CA MET A 153 0.71 12.85 4.73
C MET A 153 1.03 14.28 4.32
N HIS A 154 2.20 14.80 4.70
CA HIS A 154 2.69 16.14 4.32
C HIS A 154 1.89 17.30 4.94
N ASN A 155 1.75 17.33 6.27
CA ASN A 155 0.99 18.36 7.00
C ASN A 155 1.63 19.77 7.01
N ASP A 156 2.69 20.03 6.25
CA ASP A 156 3.29 21.38 6.16
C ASP A 156 2.50 22.26 5.17
N PRO A 157 1.79 23.29 5.67
CA PRO A 157 0.97 24.16 4.82
C PRO A 157 1.78 25.03 3.85
N ASN A 158 3.10 25.19 4.03
CA ASN A 158 3.97 25.92 3.09
C ASN A 158 4.38 25.08 1.87
N ILE A 159 4.14 23.77 1.92
CA ILE A 159 4.47 22.81 0.86
C ILE A 159 3.20 22.39 0.09
N TYR A 160 2.02 22.61 0.68
CA TYR A 160 0.76 22.05 0.20
C TYR A 160 -0.08 23.01 -0.64
N SER A 161 -0.56 22.51 -1.78
CA SER A 161 -1.81 22.96 -2.42
C SER A 161 -2.69 21.73 -2.63
N GLU A 162 -4.02 21.86 -2.55
CA GLU A 162 -4.98 20.76 -2.75
C GLU A 162 -4.84 20.05 -4.11
N ASN A 163 -4.08 20.64 -5.05
CA ASN A 163 -3.82 20.11 -6.38
C ASN A 163 -2.41 19.52 -6.54
N ASN A 164 -1.63 19.35 -5.46
CA ASN A 164 -0.27 18.78 -5.55
C ASN A 164 -0.30 17.25 -5.69
N GLU A 165 0.36 16.73 -6.73
CA GLU A 165 0.56 15.30 -7.04
C GLU A 165 1.30 14.50 -5.95
N ILE A 166 1.81 15.15 -4.90
CA ILE A 166 2.60 14.55 -3.82
C ILE A 166 1.72 13.81 -2.80
N SER A 167 0.44 14.21 -2.65
CA SER A 167 -0.47 13.64 -1.65
C SER A 167 -1.42 12.62 -2.26
N CYS A 168 -1.05 11.34 -2.15
CA CYS A 168 -1.93 10.22 -2.47
C CYS A 168 -2.94 10.03 -1.34
N SER A 169 -4.23 10.11 -1.65
CA SER A 169 -5.27 10.13 -0.62
C SER A 169 -5.75 8.78 -0.11
N ASP A 170 -5.49 7.73 -0.87
CA ASP A 170 -5.67 6.34 -0.48
C ASP A 170 -4.94 5.47 -1.50
N TYR A 171 -4.56 4.26 -1.11
CA TYR A 171 -3.91 3.31 -1.99
C TYR A 171 -4.86 2.17 -2.36
N ARG A 172 -6.04 2.55 -2.85
CA ARG A 172 -7.12 1.66 -3.29
C ARG A 172 -7.53 2.08 -4.70
N PHE A 173 -7.18 1.24 -5.67
CA PHE A 173 -7.21 1.60 -7.08
C PHE A 173 -8.11 0.69 -7.89
N VAL A 174 -8.83 1.27 -8.85
CA VAL A 174 -9.44 0.55 -9.95
C VAL A 174 -8.55 0.68 -11.18
N TYR A 175 -8.34 -0.45 -11.85
CA TYR A 175 -7.65 -0.53 -13.13
C TYR A 175 -8.58 -1.10 -14.19
N MET A 176 -8.60 -0.50 -15.38
CA MET A 176 -9.40 -0.99 -16.50
C MET A 176 -8.62 -0.83 -17.80
N GLY A 177 -8.42 -1.91 -18.54
CA GLY A 177 -7.75 -1.83 -19.85
C GLY A 177 -8.15 -2.94 -20.81
N ALA A 178 -8.13 -2.62 -22.10
CA ALA A 178 -8.33 -3.57 -23.17
C ALA A 178 -7.21 -4.62 -23.19
N LYS A 179 -7.45 -5.75 -23.86
CA LYS A 179 -6.43 -6.76 -24.12
C LYS A 179 -5.14 -6.15 -24.68
N GLY A 180 -4.01 -6.58 -24.11
CA GLY A 180 -2.67 -6.12 -24.48
C GLY A 180 -2.16 -4.95 -23.64
N THR A 181 -3.02 -4.25 -22.91
CA THR A 181 -2.56 -3.26 -21.91
C THR A 181 -1.70 -3.95 -20.85
N TRP A 182 -0.69 -3.25 -20.34
CA TRP A 182 0.31 -3.85 -19.47
C TRP A 182 0.91 -2.81 -18.52
N THR A 183 1.51 -3.26 -17.43
CA THR A 183 2.27 -2.41 -16.49
C THR A 183 3.73 -2.80 -16.51
N PRO A 184 4.66 -1.83 -16.64
CA PRO A 184 6.11 -2.07 -16.60
C PRO A 184 6.60 -2.83 -15.36
N LEU A 185 7.82 -3.36 -15.43
CA LEU A 185 8.42 -4.05 -14.30
C LEU A 185 8.65 -3.08 -13.14
N HIS A 186 8.04 -3.35 -12.00
CA HIS A 186 8.15 -2.51 -10.81
C HIS A 186 7.99 -3.36 -9.55
N ALA A 187 8.28 -2.77 -8.40
CA ALA A 187 7.83 -3.29 -7.12
C ALA A 187 7.05 -2.17 -6.44
N ASP A 188 6.01 -2.54 -5.68
CA ASP A 188 4.99 -1.62 -5.18
C ASP A 188 5.56 -0.45 -4.36
N VAL A 189 4.81 0.66 -4.39
CA VAL A 189 5.03 1.86 -3.58
C VAL A 189 5.22 1.51 -2.12
N PHE A 190 6.07 2.25 -1.41
CA PHE A 190 6.48 1.97 -0.03
C PHE A 190 7.12 0.59 0.21
N ARG A 191 7.36 -0.22 -0.83
CA ARG A 191 7.56 -1.69 -0.68
C ARG A 191 6.46 -2.31 0.18
N SER A 192 5.26 -1.76 0.07
CA SER A 192 4.05 -2.27 0.70
C SER A 192 3.75 -3.70 0.23
N TYR A 193 2.82 -4.34 0.93
CA TYR A 193 2.07 -5.43 0.35
C TYR A 193 1.06 -4.87 -0.65
N SER A 194 0.66 -5.70 -1.61
CA SER A 194 -0.46 -5.41 -2.48
C SER A 194 -1.33 -6.64 -2.69
N TRP A 195 -2.59 -6.41 -3.02
CA TRP A 195 -3.51 -7.45 -3.44
C TRP A 195 -4.24 -6.92 -4.66
N SER A 196 -4.35 -7.74 -5.71
CA SER A 196 -5.07 -7.40 -6.93
C SER A 196 -6.18 -8.41 -7.15
N ALA A 197 -7.43 -7.97 -7.06
CA ALA A 197 -8.62 -8.75 -7.32
C ALA A 197 -9.05 -8.55 -8.77
N ASN A 198 -9.06 -9.63 -9.55
CA ASN A 198 -9.41 -9.58 -10.95
C ASN A 198 -10.92 -9.79 -11.12
N VAL A 199 -11.66 -8.71 -11.41
CA VAL A 199 -13.13 -8.73 -11.48
C VAL A 199 -13.60 -9.44 -12.76
N CYS A 200 -12.96 -9.14 -13.89
CA CYS A 200 -13.17 -9.83 -15.17
C CYS A 200 -11.91 -9.78 -16.04
N GLY A 201 -11.84 -10.59 -17.09
CA GLY A 201 -10.65 -10.71 -17.94
C GLY A 201 -9.57 -11.63 -17.35
N LYS A 202 -8.36 -11.60 -17.93
CA LYS A 202 -7.23 -12.45 -17.51
C LYS A 202 -5.94 -11.67 -17.48
N LYS A 203 -5.13 -11.90 -16.45
CA LYS A 203 -3.82 -11.26 -16.32
C LYS A 203 -2.70 -12.27 -16.27
N ARG A 204 -1.61 -12.01 -17.00
CA ARG A 204 -0.35 -12.74 -16.86
C ARG A 204 0.59 -11.94 -15.97
N TRP A 205 1.06 -12.58 -14.92
CA TRP A 205 1.99 -12.02 -13.96
C TRP A 205 3.32 -12.75 -14.01
N LEU A 206 4.40 -11.99 -14.03
CA LEU A 206 5.78 -12.47 -13.88
C LEU A 206 6.37 -11.83 -12.64
N PHE A 207 6.86 -12.66 -11.71
CA PHE A 207 7.36 -12.25 -10.41
C PHE A 207 8.84 -12.60 -10.25
N LEU A 208 9.61 -11.66 -9.73
CA LEU A 208 11.00 -11.83 -9.37
C LEU A 208 11.17 -11.60 -7.87
N SER A 209 11.72 -12.60 -7.19
CA SER A 209 11.99 -12.56 -5.75
C SER A 209 12.88 -11.35 -5.40
N PRO A 210 12.65 -10.68 -4.25
CA PRO A 210 13.52 -9.60 -3.77
C PRO A 210 15.00 -9.99 -3.69
N SER A 211 15.30 -11.27 -3.41
CA SER A 211 16.67 -11.83 -3.39
C SER A 211 17.39 -11.74 -4.74
N GLN A 212 16.64 -11.66 -5.83
CA GLN A 212 17.14 -11.57 -7.20
C GLN A 212 16.98 -10.16 -7.80
N SER A 213 16.49 -9.18 -7.03
CA SER A 213 16.20 -7.82 -7.52
C SER A 213 17.40 -7.20 -8.24
N HIS A 214 18.62 -7.36 -7.72
CA HIS A 214 19.85 -6.88 -8.34
C HIS A 214 20.09 -7.36 -9.79
N LEU A 215 19.45 -8.45 -10.22
CA LEU A 215 19.60 -9.00 -11.57
C LEU A 215 18.85 -8.22 -12.65
N VAL A 216 17.87 -7.40 -12.27
CA VAL A 216 17.08 -6.56 -13.21
C VAL A 216 17.50 -5.10 -13.20
N PHE A 217 18.63 -4.78 -12.57
CA PHE A 217 19.19 -3.43 -12.56
C PHE A 217 20.43 -3.31 -13.45
N GLY A 218 20.59 -2.13 -14.04
CA GLY A 218 21.81 -1.77 -14.75
C GLY A 218 23.04 -1.71 -13.82
N ARG A 219 24.24 -1.66 -14.39
CA ARG A 219 25.51 -1.71 -13.65
C ARG A 219 25.64 -0.71 -12.49
N ASN A 220 25.02 0.45 -12.60
CA ASN A 220 25.08 1.50 -11.58
C ASN A 220 23.92 1.42 -10.58
N MET A 221 23.05 0.41 -10.68
CA MET A 221 21.84 0.23 -9.84
C MET A 221 20.81 1.37 -9.92
N LYS A 222 20.98 2.32 -10.85
CA LYS A 222 20.10 3.49 -11.02
C LYS A 222 18.93 3.28 -12.00
N SER A 223 18.95 2.20 -12.79
CA SER A 223 17.88 1.91 -13.75
C SER A 223 17.47 0.45 -13.70
N CYS A 224 16.17 0.21 -13.51
CA CYS A 224 15.56 -1.11 -13.61
C CYS A 224 15.17 -1.39 -15.07
N VAL A 225 15.15 -2.67 -15.46
CA VAL A 225 14.51 -3.11 -16.71
C VAL A 225 13.07 -2.60 -16.74
N TYR A 226 12.67 -2.01 -17.87
CA TYR A 226 11.32 -1.47 -18.07
C TYR A 226 10.35 -2.54 -18.57
N ASN A 227 10.67 -3.16 -19.71
CA ASN A 227 9.94 -4.28 -20.29
C ASN A 227 10.83 -5.53 -20.30
N ILE A 228 10.41 -6.61 -19.64
CA ILE A 228 11.18 -7.87 -19.58
C ILE A 228 11.06 -8.69 -20.87
N PHE A 229 10.14 -8.32 -21.75
CA PHE A 229 9.94 -8.95 -23.05
C PHE A 229 10.69 -8.24 -24.18
N ASP A 230 11.27 -7.07 -23.93
CA ASP A 230 12.16 -6.39 -24.89
C ASP A 230 13.53 -7.09 -24.96
N ASP A 231 14.36 -6.69 -25.93
CA ASP A 231 15.75 -7.14 -25.99
C ASP A 231 16.59 -6.47 -24.89
N VAL A 232 16.58 -7.08 -23.70
CA VAL A 232 17.35 -6.62 -22.55
C VAL A 232 18.84 -6.86 -22.80
N SER A 233 19.56 -5.78 -23.05
CA SER A 233 21.00 -5.78 -23.29
C SER A 233 21.78 -6.41 -22.13
N GLU A 234 22.46 -7.53 -22.39
CA GLU A 234 23.38 -8.17 -21.43
C GLU A 234 24.53 -7.26 -21.01
N THR A 235 24.95 -6.33 -21.87
CA THR A 235 25.99 -5.38 -21.50
C THR A 235 25.50 -4.39 -20.46
N ASN A 236 24.24 -3.96 -20.56
CA ASN A 236 23.64 -2.97 -19.67
C ASN A 236 23.12 -3.60 -18.39
N VAL A 237 22.46 -4.76 -18.48
CA VAL A 237 21.84 -5.52 -17.39
C VAL A 237 22.40 -6.96 -17.39
N PRO A 238 23.66 -7.16 -16.98
CA PRO A 238 24.35 -8.47 -17.10
C PRO A 238 23.75 -9.57 -16.22
N GLY A 239 22.95 -9.21 -15.21
CA GLY A 239 22.26 -10.17 -14.35
C GLY A 239 21.01 -10.77 -14.98
N PHE A 240 20.44 -10.15 -16.01
CA PHE A 240 19.06 -10.43 -16.45
C PHE A 240 18.85 -11.89 -16.87
N ALA A 241 19.79 -12.46 -17.64
CA ALA A 241 19.73 -13.84 -18.11
C ALA A 241 19.80 -14.90 -16.98
N LYS A 242 20.19 -14.50 -15.76
CA LYS A 242 20.25 -15.37 -14.58
C LYS A 242 18.99 -15.29 -13.72
N ALA A 243 18.08 -14.36 -14.02
CA ALA A 243 16.88 -14.13 -13.24
C ALA A 243 15.89 -15.28 -13.42
N ILE A 244 15.47 -15.87 -12.30
CA ILE A 244 14.47 -16.95 -12.27
C ILE A 244 13.14 -16.37 -11.81
N TRP A 245 12.14 -16.48 -12.69
CA TRP A 245 10.82 -15.87 -12.50
C TRP A 245 9.79 -16.90 -12.03
N LEU A 246 8.85 -16.45 -11.21
CA LEU A 246 7.59 -17.13 -10.99
C LEU A 246 6.54 -16.58 -11.97
N GLU A 247 5.63 -17.42 -12.42
CA GLU A 247 4.53 -17.03 -13.30
C GLU A 247 3.17 -17.32 -12.66
N CYS A 248 2.17 -16.54 -13.05
CA CYS A 248 0.77 -16.84 -12.79
C CYS A 248 -0.11 -16.30 -13.92
N ILE A 249 -1.09 -17.10 -14.35
CA ILE A 249 -2.28 -16.60 -15.05
C ILE A 249 -3.38 -16.43 -14.01
N GLN A 250 -3.75 -15.18 -13.76
CA GLN A 250 -4.84 -14.82 -12.87
C GLN A 250 -6.14 -14.80 -13.65
N GLU A 251 -7.10 -15.62 -13.22
CA GLU A 251 -8.43 -15.77 -13.81
C GLU A 251 -9.43 -14.77 -13.20
N PRO A 252 -10.64 -14.61 -13.76
CA PRO A 252 -11.71 -13.86 -13.11
C PRO A 252 -12.04 -14.41 -11.72
N ASN A 253 -12.38 -13.51 -10.79
CA ASN A 253 -12.71 -13.81 -9.39
C ASN A 253 -11.56 -14.40 -8.54
N GLU A 254 -10.32 -14.17 -8.97
CA GLU A 254 -9.12 -14.51 -8.20
C GLU A 254 -8.45 -13.25 -7.65
N ILE A 255 -7.93 -13.34 -6.43
CA ILE A 255 -7.12 -12.28 -5.81
C ILE A 255 -5.68 -12.76 -5.71
N ILE A 256 -4.73 -12.01 -6.26
CA ILE A 256 -3.30 -12.28 -6.08
C ILE A 256 -2.75 -11.42 -4.95
N PHE A 257 -2.03 -12.03 -4.01
CA PHE A 257 -1.23 -11.34 -2.99
C PHE A 257 0.18 -11.11 -3.52
N VAL A 258 0.61 -9.85 -3.50
CA VAL A 258 1.93 -9.36 -3.91
C VAL A 258 2.70 -8.96 -2.64
N PRO A 259 3.76 -9.71 -2.28
CA PRO A 259 4.51 -9.41 -1.08
C PRO A 259 5.52 -8.27 -1.28
N SER A 260 6.02 -7.71 -0.18
CA SER A 260 6.97 -6.60 -0.17
C SER A 260 8.23 -6.88 -1.00
N GLY A 261 8.58 -5.93 -1.87
CA GLY A 261 9.81 -5.96 -2.66
C GLY A 261 9.83 -6.93 -3.84
N TRP A 262 8.74 -7.65 -4.10
CA TRP A 262 8.64 -8.52 -5.29
C TRP A 262 8.49 -7.68 -6.54
N TYR A 263 9.49 -7.73 -7.41
CA TYR A 263 9.43 -7.09 -8.71
C TYR A 263 8.49 -7.88 -9.60
N HIS A 264 7.56 -7.22 -10.27
CA HIS A 264 6.58 -7.89 -11.08
C HIS A 264 6.19 -7.07 -12.32
N GLN A 265 5.83 -7.80 -13.39
CA GLN A 265 5.30 -7.23 -14.62
C GLN A 265 3.97 -7.92 -14.95
N VAL A 266 2.98 -7.14 -15.38
CA VAL A 266 1.60 -7.60 -15.57
C VAL A 266 1.10 -7.25 -16.95
N HIS A 267 0.51 -8.23 -17.64
CA HIS A 267 -0.09 -8.08 -18.96
C HIS A 267 -1.54 -8.54 -18.94
N ASN A 268 -2.46 -7.71 -19.43
CA ASN A 268 -3.87 -8.08 -19.60
C ASN A 268 -4.01 -8.91 -20.88
N LEU A 269 -4.31 -10.20 -20.74
CA LEU A 269 -4.49 -11.15 -21.85
C LEU A 269 -5.88 -11.06 -22.49
N GLU A 270 -6.82 -10.47 -21.78
CA GLU A 270 -8.20 -10.19 -22.17
C GLU A 270 -8.59 -8.79 -21.66
N ASP A 271 -9.72 -8.26 -22.12
CA ASP A 271 -10.29 -7.01 -21.60
C ASP A 271 -10.59 -7.17 -20.11
N THR A 272 -10.02 -6.28 -19.28
CA THR A 272 -9.88 -6.55 -17.85
C THR A 272 -10.29 -5.36 -16.98
N ILE A 273 -10.98 -5.66 -15.88
CA ILE A 273 -11.18 -4.75 -14.75
C ILE A 273 -10.61 -5.41 -13.49
N SER A 274 -9.81 -4.68 -12.72
CA SER A 274 -9.32 -5.16 -11.43
C SER A 274 -9.35 -4.08 -10.35
N ILE A 275 -9.40 -4.53 -9.10
CA ILE A 275 -9.31 -3.69 -7.90
C ILE A 275 -8.01 -4.05 -7.20
N ASN A 276 -7.20 -3.05 -6.86
CA ASN A 276 -5.97 -3.28 -6.11
C ASN A 276 -5.92 -2.44 -4.84
N HIS A 277 -5.26 -2.97 -3.81
CA HIS A 277 -4.87 -2.23 -2.63
C HIS A 277 -3.39 -2.36 -2.41
N ASN A 278 -2.75 -1.28 -1.97
CA ASN A 278 -1.48 -1.36 -1.28
C ASN A 278 -1.69 -1.13 0.22
N TRP A 279 -0.99 -1.90 1.05
CA TRP A 279 -1.00 -1.71 2.50
C TRP A 279 0.30 -2.17 3.15
N PHE A 280 0.53 -1.70 4.37
CA PHE A 280 1.55 -2.23 5.24
C PHE A 280 1.03 -2.28 6.67
N ASN A 281 1.68 -3.09 7.49
CA ASN A 281 1.36 -3.34 8.89
C ASN A 281 2.63 -3.77 9.63
N ALA A 282 2.48 -4.28 10.86
CA ALA A 282 3.59 -4.73 11.68
C ALA A 282 4.53 -5.75 11.01
N TYR A 283 4.05 -6.58 10.07
CA TYR A 283 4.83 -7.63 9.43
C TYR A 283 5.83 -7.09 8.40
N ASN A 284 5.50 -6.00 7.70
CA ASN A 284 6.35 -5.44 6.65
C ASN A 284 6.76 -3.98 6.84
N ILE A 285 6.42 -3.33 7.96
CA ILE A 285 6.81 -1.93 8.24
C ILE A 285 8.33 -1.70 8.11
N ARG A 286 9.16 -2.74 8.30
CA ARG A 286 10.60 -2.67 8.07
C ARG A 286 10.96 -2.38 6.61
N TRP A 287 10.23 -2.94 5.65
CA TRP A 287 10.44 -2.69 4.23
C TRP A 287 10.17 -1.24 3.85
N VAL A 288 9.17 -0.62 4.49
CA VAL A 288 8.87 0.80 4.33
C VAL A 288 10.03 1.66 4.85
N TRP A 289 10.53 1.37 6.06
CA TRP A 289 11.67 2.08 6.62
C TRP A 289 12.95 1.92 5.77
N ASP A 290 13.25 0.71 5.33
CA ASP A 290 14.42 0.44 4.49
C ASP A 290 14.36 1.18 3.15
N LEU A 291 13.15 1.32 2.58
CA LEU A 291 12.93 2.13 1.38
C LEU A 291 13.19 3.61 1.67
N LEU A 292 12.52 4.17 2.68
CA LEU A 292 12.64 5.59 3.03
C LEU A 292 14.09 5.97 3.33
N LEU A 293 14.81 5.14 4.06
CA LEU A 293 16.22 5.40 4.40
C LEU A 293 17.10 5.38 3.14
N ARG A 294 16.90 4.40 2.24
CA ARG A 294 17.65 4.33 0.98
C ARG A 294 17.37 5.55 0.11
N ASP A 295 16.10 5.88 -0.09
CA ASP A 295 15.67 6.95 -0.99
C ASP A 295 16.03 8.32 -0.42
N TYR A 296 16.15 8.46 0.91
CA TYR A 296 16.70 9.65 1.56
C TYR A 296 18.17 9.85 1.19
N TYR A 297 19.00 8.82 1.31
CA TYR A 297 20.42 8.93 0.95
C TYR A 297 20.62 9.17 -0.54
N GLU A 298 19.79 8.56 -1.39
CA GLU A 298 19.80 8.83 -2.83
C GLU A 298 19.40 10.29 -3.12
N ALA A 299 18.31 10.79 -2.53
CA ALA A 299 17.89 12.17 -2.67
C ALA A 299 18.99 13.15 -2.20
N LYS A 300 19.65 12.85 -1.08
CA LYS A 300 20.75 13.63 -0.53
C LYS A 300 21.96 13.65 -1.45
N GLU A 301 22.38 12.49 -1.98
CA GLU A 301 23.50 12.38 -2.91
C GLU A 301 23.25 13.20 -4.19
N TYR A 302 22.02 13.20 -4.71
CA TYR A 302 21.68 13.92 -5.94
C TYR A 302 21.79 15.45 -5.83
N ILE A 303 21.65 16.01 -4.64
CA ILE A 303 21.67 17.46 -4.41
C ILE A 303 22.87 17.92 -3.57
N GLU A 304 23.83 17.04 -3.29
CA GLU A 304 24.97 17.32 -2.40
C GLU A 304 25.81 18.53 -2.89
N ASP A 305 25.79 18.84 -4.20
CA ASP A 305 26.50 19.95 -4.81
C ASP A 305 26.00 21.34 -4.37
N ILE A 306 24.75 21.45 -3.92
CA ILE A 306 24.17 22.73 -3.44
C ILE A 306 24.17 22.86 -1.91
N LYS A 307 24.75 21.89 -1.19
CA LYS A 307 24.71 21.84 0.28
C LYS A 307 25.29 23.08 0.96
N ASP A 308 26.41 23.59 0.47
CA ASP A 308 27.09 24.75 1.08
C ASP A 308 26.39 26.09 0.78
N ILE A 309 25.43 26.11 -0.14
CA ILE A 309 24.68 27.30 -0.56
C ILE A 309 23.18 27.22 -0.23
N CYS A 310 22.73 26.13 0.38
CA CYS A 310 21.34 25.91 0.76
C CYS A 310 21.17 26.09 2.27
N ASP A 311 20.37 27.09 2.68
CA ASP A 311 20.12 27.40 4.09
C ASP A 311 19.43 26.24 4.84
N ASP A 312 18.59 25.47 4.15
CA ASP A 312 17.83 24.32 4.68
C ASP A 312 18.00 23.08 3.80
N PHE A 313 19.23 22.55 3.80
CA PHE A 313 19.58 21.37 3.00
C PHE A 313 18.82 20.11 3.44
N GLU A 314 18.62 19.92 4.74
CA GLU A 314 17.91 18.75 5.27
C GLU A 314 16.42 18.80 4.92
N GLY A 315 15.76 19.95 5.07
CA GLY A 315 14.37 20.08 4.63
C GLY A 315 14.22 19.88 3.13
N LEU A 316 15.22 20.25 2.31
CA LEU A 316 15.22 19.93 0.88
C LEU A 316 15.33 18.42 0.62
N CYS A 317 16.19 17.71 1.37
CA CYS A 317 16.26 16.24 1.32
C CYS A 317 14.92 15.60 1.67
N GLN A 318 14.26 16.05 2.74
CA GLN A 318 12.95 15.54 3.17
C GLN A 318 11.85 15.83 2.15
N ARG A 319 11.85 17.00 1.49
CA ARG A 319 10.92 17.33 0.41
C ARG A 319 11.11 16.44 -0.82
N ASN A 320 12.36 16.18 -1.21
CA ASN A 320 12.65 15.27 -2.32
C ASN A 320 12.27 13.82 -1.98
N LEU A 321 12.53 13.38 -0.74
CA LEU A 321 12.09 12.08 -0.24
C LEU A 321 10.57 11.94 -0.31
N ALA A 322 9.83 12.94 0.19
CA ALA A 322 8.38 13.01 0.12
C ALA A 322 7.86 12.93 -1.33
N ALA A 323 8.42 13.70 -2.24
CA ALA A 323 8.01 13.72 -3.64
C ALA A 323 8.28 12.38 -4.36
N ASN A 324 9.41 11.74 -4.09
CA ASN A 324 9.80 10.51 -4.78
C ASN A 324 9.17 9.25 -4.18
N THR A 325 9.01 9.22 -2.85
CA THR A 325 8.60 8.02 -2.11
C THR A 325 7.15 8.10 -1.64
N GLY A 326 6.57 9.30 -1.57
CA GLY A 326 5.21 9.57 -1.07
C GLY A 326 5.13 9.89 0.42
N MET A 327 6.25 9.82 1.16
CA MET A 327 6.31 10.05 2.61
C MET A 327 7.72 10.47 3.02
N ASN A 328 7.86 11.40 3.97
CA ASN A 328 9.15 11.75 4.58
C ASN A 328 9.32 11.11 5.98
N PHE A 329 10.46 11.33 6.65
CA PHE A 329 10.68 10.74 7.98
C PHE A 329 9.72 11.25 9.06
N SER A 330 9.32 12.52 8.98
CA SER A 330 8.38 13.13 9.94
C SER A 330 6.98 12.50 9.81
N ASP A 331 6.47 12.36 8.58
CA ASP A 331 5.21 11.67 8.30
C ASP A 331 5.23 10.24 8.84
N PHE A 332 6.32 9.51 8.59
CA PHE A 332 6.47 8.13 9.04
C PHE A 332 6.51 8.02 10.57
N LEU A 333 7.21 8.92 11.25
CA LEU A 333 7.26 8.94 12.72
C LEU A 333 5.91 9.32 13.34
N ILE A 334 5.17 10.28 12.78
CA ILE A 334 3.81 10.63 13.19
C ILE A 334 2.89 9.41 13.02
N PHE A 335 2.98 8.73 11.87
CA PHE A 335 2.25 7.50 11.61
C PHE A 335 2.55 6.44 12.69
N LEU A 336 3.82 6.13 12.95
CA LEU A 336 4.23 5.16 13.97
C LEU A 336 3.75 5.54 15.38
N ALA A 337 3.82 6.82 15.73
CA ALA A 337 3.40 7.33 17.03
C ALA A 337 1.88 7.20 17.23
N ARG A 338 1.07 7.53 16.21
CA ARG A 338 -0.40 7.35 16.26
C ARG A 338 -0.79 5.88 16.41
N PHE A 339 -0.17 4.99 15.63
CA PHE A 339 -0.43 3.55 15.78
C PHE A 339 0.06 3.02 17.13
N SER A 340 1.19 3.49 17.65
CA SER A 340 1.65 3.11 18.99
C SER A 340 0.62 3.48 20.05
N LEU A 341 0.12 4.72 20.00
CA LEU A 341 -0.90 5.19 20.92
C LEU A 341 -2.21 4.39 20.80
N ALA A 342 -2.66 4.15 19.57
CA ALA A 342 -3.88 3.41 19.29
C ALA A 342 -3.81 1.96 19.80
N ASN A 343 -2.72 1.25 19.51
CA ASN A 343 -2.49 -0.11 20.00
C ASN A 343 -2.46 -0.17 21.54
N LEU A 344 -1.81 0.81 22.19
CA LEU A 344 -1.74 0.86 23.65
C LEU A 344 -3.11 1.13 24.30
N ILE A 345 -3.92 2.01 23.72
CA ILE A 345 -5.30 2.23 24.18
C ILE A 345 -6.10 0.91 24.12
N GLN A 346 -6.00 0.15 23.03
CA GLN A 346 -6.68 -1.14 22.91
C GLN A 346 -6.19 -2.17 23.94
N LEU A 347 -4.88 -2.21 24.22
CA LEU A 347 -4.32 -3.05 25.28
C LEU A 347 -4.83 -2.66 26.67
N CYS A 348 -4.91 -1.36 26.98
CA CYS A 348 -5.44 -0.88 28.26
C CYS A 348 -6.92 -1.25 28.42
N TYR A 349 -7.70 -1.13 27.36
CA TYR A 349 -9.08 -1.58 27.33
C TYR A 349 -9.20 -3.09 27.61
N LEU A 350 -8.37 -3.92 26.96
CA LEU A 350 -8.30 -5.37 27.21
C LEU A 350 -7.98 -5.70 28.67
N ALA A 351 -6.97 -5.04 29.24
CA ALA A 351 -6.53 -5.25 30.61
C ALA A 351 -7.65 -4.96 31.61
N ARG A 352 -8.41 -3.87 31.39
CA ARG A 352 -9.55 -3.50 32.23
C ARG A 352 -10.75 -4.42 32.05
N LYS A 353 -11.04 -4.85 30.82
CA LYS A 353 -12.19 -5.73 30.51
C LYS A 353 -12.01 -7.13 31.11
N ASN A 354 -10.81 -7.71 31.02
CA ASN A 354 -10.58 -9.11 31.37
C ASN A 354 -9.90 -9.33 32.75
N GLY A 355 -9.42 -8.26 33.40
CA GLY A 355 -8.67 -8.34 34.67
C GLY A 355 -7.23 -8.85 34.49
N ASN A 356 -6.42 -8.77 35.55
CA ASN A 356 -4.97 -9.08 35.49
C ASN A 356 -4.62 -10.53 35.09
N HIS A 357 -5.55 -11.48 35.18
CA HIS A 357 -5.27 -12.91 35.05
C HIS A 357 -5.22 -13.45 33.60
N THR A 358 -5.54 -12.64 32.58
CA THR A 358 -5.62 -13.07 31.17
C THR A 358 -4.81 -12.21 30.20
N ARG A 359 -3.91 -11.35 30.72
CA ARG A 359 -3.19 -10.34 29.93
C ARG A 359 -2.35 -10.94 28.79
N ASN A 360 -1.80 -12.14 28.99
CA ASN A 360 -0.91 -12.80 28.03
C ASN A 360 -1.57 -13.90 27.17
N SER A 361 -2.85 -14.24 27.42
CA SER A 361 -3.53 -15.36 26.76
C SER A 361 -4.52 -14.96 25.67
N SER A 362 -4.88 -13.67 25.56
CA SER A 362 -5.77 -13.19 24.50
C SER A 362 -5.00 -13.07 23.17
N PRO A 363 -5.45 -13.71 22.08
CA PRO A 363 -4.79 -13.57 20.78
C PRO A 363 -4.81 -12.13 20.25
N ILE A 364 -5.84 -11.33 20.60
CA ILE A 364 -5.91 -9.90 20.28
C ILE A 364 -4.81 -9.13 21.02
N ALA A 365 -4.63 -9.40 22.33
CA ALA A 365 -3.57 -8.75 23.12
C ALA A 365 -2.17 -9.07 22.57
N GLN A 366 -1.93 -10.31 22.17
CA GLN A 366 -0.68 -10.73 21.55
C GLN A 366 -0.42 -9.99 20.24
N ASN A 367 -1.46 -9.75 19.43
CA ASN A 367 -1.32 -9.02 18.16
C ASN A 367 -0.99 -7.54 18.39
N PHE A 368 -1.69 -6.86 19.30
CA PHE A 368 -1.36 -5.47 19.66
C PHE A 368 0.04 -5.33 20.28
N THR A 369 0.47 -6.32 21.07
CA THR A 369 1.83 -6.37 21.62
C THR A 369 2.88 -6.57 20.52
N PHE A 370 2.60 -7.45 19.55
CA PHE A 370 3.44 -7.63 18.37
C PHE A 370 3.56 -6.35 17.56
N ASN A 371 2.46 -5.64 17.34
CA ASN A 371 2.45 -4.35 16.65
C ASN A 371 3.37 -3.33 17.32
N LEU A 372 3.25 -3.18 18.64
CA LEU A 372 4.10 -2.29 19.43
C LEU A 372 5.58 -2.70 19.34
N ALA A 373 5.90 -3.98 19.49
CA ALA A 373 7.27 -4.48 19.38
C ALA A 373 7.87 -4.21 17.98
N SER A 374 7.09 -4.37 16.92
CA SER A 374 7.50 -4.04 15.56
C SER A 374 7.76 -2.53 15.40
N ILE A 375 6.88 -1.67 15.91
CA ILE A 375 7.09 -0.21 15.89
C ILE A 375 8.33 0.18 16.69
N GLN A 376 8.52 -0.35 17.90
CA GLN A 376 9.69 -0.10 18.75
C GLN A 376 11.00 -0.43 18.02
N LYS A 377 11.03 -1.58 17.33
CA LYS A 377 12.19 -2.00 16.54
C LYS A 377 12.50 -0.98 15.46
N ILE A 378 11.50 -0.49 14.72
CA ILE A 378 11.70 0.54 13.70
C ILE A 378 12.16 1.85 14.34
N ALA A 379 11.47 2.34 15.38
CA ALA A 379 11.84 3.58 16.07
C ALA A 379 13.27 3.54 16.62
N SER A 380 13.74 2.38 17.09
CA SER A 380 15.12 2.19 17.53
C SER A 380 16.14 2.29 16.39
N ASN A 381 15.78 1.82 15.19
CA ASN A 381 16.62 2.00 14.00
C ASN A 381 16.67 3.46 13.56
N ILE A 382 15.54 4.17 13.61
CA ILE A 382 15.47 5.60 13.31
C ILE A 382 16.34 6.37 14.31
N LYS A 383 16.20 6.11 15.61
CA LYS A 383 17.04 6.70 16.66
C LYS A 383 18.53 6.50 16.39
N SER A 384 18.95 5.28 16.05
CA SER A 384 20.36 5.00 15.76
C SER A 384 20.89 5.79 14.56
N MET A 385 20.03 6.16 13.62
CA MET A 385 20.36 7.01 12.48
C MET A 385 20.39 8.49 12.92
N GLU A 386 19.39 8.96 13.67
CA GLU A 386 19.33 10.32 14.22
C GLU A 386 20.55 10.65 15.11
N ASP A 387 21.02 9.69 15.91
CA ASP A 387 22.22 9.83 16.75
C ASP A 387 23.49 10.11 15.89
N GLN A 388 23.48 9.76 14.61
CA GLN A 388 24.59 9.97 13.67
C GLN A 388 24.41 11.22 12.80
N THR A 389 23.18 11.55 12.40
CA THR A 389 22.90 12.57 11.39
C THR A 389 22.16 13.80 11.90
N GLY A 390 21.71 13.80 13.15
CA GLY A 390 20.77 14.79 13.70
C GLY A 390 19.32 14.31 13.62
N SER A 391 18.47 14.89 14.47
CA SER A 391 17.04 14.54 14.58
C SER A 391 16.27 14.89 13.31
N CYS A 392 15.35 14.02 12.91
CA CYS A 392 14.44 14.28 11.78
C CYS A 392 13.30 15.24 12.16
N GLY A 393 13.18 15.59 13.45
CA GLY A 393 12.23 16.58 13.98
C GLY A 393 10.77 16.27 13.64
N PHE A 394 10.07 15.55 14.53
CA PHE A 394 8.62 15.46 14.46
C PHE A 394 7.99 15.82 15.80
N TYR A 395 6.79 16.36 15.77
CA TYR A 395 6.05 16.74 16.97
C TYR A 395 4.69 16.07 16.95
N LEU A 396 4.40 15.29 17.99
CA LEU A 396 3.05 14.81 18.25
C LEU A 396 2.76 14.89 19.75
N ASP A 397 1.79 15.73 20.11
CA ASP A 397 1.21 15.74 21.46
C ASP A 397 0.08 14.69 21.53
N PHE A 398 0.26 13.69 22.37
CA PHE A 398 -0.72 12.64 22.59
C PHE A 398 -2.00 13.15 23.25
N ARG A 399 -1.94 14.20 24.07
CA ARG A 399 -3.14 14.84 24.64
C ARG A 399 -3.94 15.57 23.56
N GLU A 400 -3.26 16.22 22.62
CA GLU A 400 -3.95 16.81 21.46
C GLU A 400 -4.55 15.73 20.57
N ALA A 401 -3.80 14.65 20.30
CA ALA A 401 -4.28 13.52 19.52
C ALA A 401 -5.54 12.85 20.11
N LEU A 402 -5.70 12.82 21.44
CA LEU A 402 -6.95 12.32 22.06
C LEU A 402 -8.16 13.22 21.89
N ASN A 403 -7.92 14.52 21.73
CA ASN A 403 -8.98 15.49 21.53
C ASN A 403 -9.41 15.54 20.06
N ASP A 404 -8.56 15.04 19.15
CA ASP A 404 -8.82 14.90 17.73
C ASP A 404 -9.92 13.83 17.44
N PRO A 405 -11.06 14.23 16.86
CA PRO A 405 -12.12 13.30 16.46
C PRO A 405 -11.68 12.27 15.41
N GLU A 406 -10.71 12.59 14.55
CA GLU A 406 -10.22 11.66 13.53
C GLU A 406 -9.39 10.54 14.18
N PHE A 407 -8.67 10.84 15.27
CA PHE A 407 -7.99 9.81 16.05
C PHE A 407 -8.97 8.83 16.68
N PHE A 408 -10.14 9.35 17.08
CA PHE A 408 -11.23 8.52 17.58
C PHE A 408 -11.75 7.54 16.52
N LYS A 409 -11.83 7.96 15.26
CA LYS A 409 -12.20 7.05 14.18
C LYS A 409 -11.10 6.01 13.95
N LEU A 410 -9.84 6.42 13.86
CA LEU A 410 -8.68 5.52 13.65
C LEU A 410 -8.65 4.38 14.69
N CYS A 411 -8.71 4.73 15.97
CA CYS A 411 -8.68 3.74 17.06
C CYS A 411 -9.92 2.82 17.05
N THR A 412 -11.09 3.33 16.67
CA THR A 412 -12.32 2.53 16.57
C THR A 412 -12.20 1.51 15.43
N VAL A 413 -11.69 1.94 14.28
CA VAL A 413 -11.45 1.05 13.13
C VAL A 413 -10.39 0.01 13.49
N LEU A 414 -9.28 0.40 14.14
CA LEU A 414 -8.24 -0.53 14.59
C LEU A 414 -8.81 -1.63 15.48
N GLY A 415 -9.59 -1.26 16.50
CA GLY A 415 -10.27 -2.23 17.34
C GLY A 415 -11.14 -3.17 16.53
N ARG A 416 -12.05 -2.63 15.72
CA ARG A 416 -12.99 -3.44 14.91
C ARG A 416 -12.26 -4.44 14.00
N GLN A 417 -11.18 -4.02 13.35
CA GLN A 417 -10.43 -4.89 12.44
C GLN A 417 -9.80 -6.08 13.15
N TYR A 418 -9.14 -5.85 14.29
CA TYR A 418 -8.62 -6.97 15.06
C TYR A 418 -9.74 -7.81 15.69
N GLY A 419 -10.85 -7.20 16.09
CA GLY A 419 -12.08 -7.94 16.45
C GLY A 419 -12.50 -8.93 15.35
N MET A 420 -12.50 -8.50 14.09
CA MET A 420 -12.81 -9.37 12.94
C MET A 420 -11.76 -10.46 12.71
N VAL A 421 -10.47 -10.09 12.70
CA VAL A 421 -9.34 -11.03 12.52
C VAL A 421 -9.38 -12.16 13.54
N HIS A 422 -9.73 -11.84 14.79
CA HIS A 422 -9.73 -12.77 15.91
C HIS A 422 -11.11 -13.40 16.18
N MET A 423 -12.10 -13.22 15.28
CA MET A 423 -13.46 -13.74 15.40
C MET A 423 -14.20 -13.31 16.69
N GLU A 424 -13.95 -12.09 17.16
CA GLU A 424 -14.64 -11.44 18.27
C GLU A 424 -15.44 -10.20 17.76
N PRO A 425 -16.57 -10.40 17.06
CA PRO A 425 -17.33 -9.30 16.43
C PRO A 425 -17.97 -8.33 17.44
N ASP A 426 -18.14 -8.77 18.71
CA ASP A 426 -18.59 -7.91 19.81
C ASP A 426 -17.48 -6.98 20.34
N TRP A 427 -16.29 -7.00 19.74
CA TRP A 427 -15.23 -6.04 19.99
C TRP A 427 -15.64 -4.65 19.48
N ASN A 428 -16.41 -3.93 20.30
CA ASN A 428 -16.97 -2.63 19.95
C ASN A 428 -16.58 -1.57 21.00
N TYR A 429 -15.42 -0.94 20.77
CA TYR A 429 -14.85 0.02 21.71
C TYR A 429 -15.25 1.46 21.36
N ASN A 430 -16.51 1.83 21.53
CA ASN A 430 -17.07 3.03 20.87
C ASN A 430 -17.34 4.25 21.77
N THR A 431 -16.77 4.35 22.98
CA THR A 431 -17.04 5.53 23.82
C THR A 431 -15.78 6.31 24.16
N LYS A 432 -15.73 7.57 23.71
CA LYS A 432 -14.68 8.55 24.08
C LYS A 432 -14.42 8.58 25.60
N LYS A 433 -15.47 8.38 26.41
CA LYS A 433 -15.35 8.27 27.87
C LYS A 433 -14.49 7.07 28.32
N ALA A 434 -14.71 5.88 27.78
CA ALA A 434 -13.90 4.71 28.15
C ALA A 434 -12.42 4.91 27.81
N TRP A 435 -12.13 5.64 26.74
CA TRP A 435 -10.76 5.89 26.27
C TRP A 435 -10.06 6.92 27.13
N LEU A 436 -10.77 7.98 27.54
CA LEU A 436 -10.29 8.90 28.56
C LEU A 436 -10.06 8.17 29.89
N ASP A 437 -10.91 7.20 30.23
CA ASP A 437 -10.70 6.36 31.41
C ASP A 437 -9.45 5.47 31.26
N ASP A 438 -9.17 4.93 30.07
CA ASP A 438 -7.96 4.15 29.76
C ASP A 438 -6.70 5.01 29.72
N MET A 439 -6.84 6.25 29.27
CA MET A 439 -5.79 7.28 29.34
C MET A 439 -5.41 7.59 30.77
N ARG A 440 -6.40 7.82 31.64
CA ARG A 440 -6.12 7.97 33.07
C ARG A 440 -5.49 6.69 33.64
N TYR A 441 -5.89 5.52 33.15
CA TYR A 441 -5.26 4.27 33.54
C TYR A 441 -3.79 4.19 33.09
N MET A 442 -3.45 4.64 31.89
CA MET A 442 -2.07 4.81 31.40
C MET A 442 -1.26 5.79 32.25
N GLU A 443 -1.82 6.96 32.57
CA GLU A 443 -1.18 7.93 33.49
C GLU A 443 -0.96 7.32 34.88
N ILE A 444 -1.91 6.53 35.39
CA ILE A 444 -1.77 5.78 36.66
C ILE A 444 -0.62 4.76 36.58
N LEU A 445 -0.43 4.13 35.42
CA LEU A 445 0.69 3.22 35.15
C LEU A 445 2.01 3.96 34.80
N GLY A 446 2.01 5.29 34.80
CA GLY A 446 3.18 6.11 34.47
C GLY A 446 3.62 6.03 33.01
N THR A 447 2.78 5.56 32.09
CA THR A 447 3.18 5.21 30.71
C THR A 447 3.18 6.35 29.71
N CYS A 448 2.84 7.57 30.11
CA CYS A 448 2.62 8.68 29.18
C CYS A 448 3.40 9.94 29.62
N SER A 449 4.49 10.26 28.92
CA SER A 449 4.83 11.66 28.69
C SER A 449 3.87 12.18 27.62
N SER A 450 3.28 13.36 27.81
CA SER A 450 2.26 13.88 26.88
C SER A 450 2.80 14.17 25.48
N GLU A 451 4.11 14.32 25.34
CA GLU A 451 4.73 14.82 24.13
C GLU A 451 5.78 13.81 23.63
N VAL A 452 5.76 13.53 22.33
CA VAL A 452 6.77 12.74 21.61
C VAL A 452 7.44 13.63 20.57
N PHE A 453 8.74 13.87 20.75
CA PHE A 453 9.51 14.82 19.94
C PHE A 453 10.57 14.14 19.05
N THR A 454 10.93 12.90 19.37
CA THR A 454 12.03 12.18 18.74
C THR A 454 11.72 10.69 18.62
N ALA A 455 12.46 9.97 17.77
CA ALA A 455 12.38 8.52 17.74
C ALA A 455 12.76 7.91 19.10
N SER A 456 13.65 8.56 19.85
CA SER A 456 14.02 8.17 21.22
C SER A 456 12.84 8.23 22.20
N ASP A 457 12.00 9.27 22.11
CA ASP A 457 10.81 9.38 22.94
C ASP A 457 9.77 8.32 22.58
N LEU A 458 9.62 8.03 21.28
CA LEU A 458 8.74 6.95 20.81
C LEU A 458 9.22 5.58 21.30
N VAL A 459 10.53 5.31 21.27
CA VAL A 459 11.10 4.06 21.82
C VAL A 459 10.79 3.94 23.31
N LYS A 460 11.05 5.00 24.11
CA LYS A 460 10.76 4.98 25.55
C LYS A 460 9.28 4.78 25.84
N PHE A 461 8.42 5.44 25.07
CA PHE A 461 6.97 5.29 25.19
C PHE A 461 6.54 3.84 24.97
N VAL A 462 7.02 3.21 23.89
CA VAL A 462 6.68 1.81 23.59
C VAL A 462 7.32 0.84 24.58
N GLU A 463 8.56 1.07 25.03
CA GLU A 463 9.24 0.27 26.05
C GLU A 463 8.44 0.24 27.36
N HIS A 464 8.06 1.42 27.84
CA HIS A 464 7.26 1.54 29.06
C HIS A 464 5.90 0.85 28.89
N ALA A 465 5.25 1.06 27.74
CA ALA A 465 3.98 0.43 27.42
C ALA A 465 4.05 -1.11 27.42
N VAL A 466 5.09 -1.69 26.83
CA VAL A 466 5.27 -3.15 26.73
C VAL A 466 5.69 -3.75 28.07
N ALA A 467 6.61 -3.13 28.80
CA ALA A 467 7.06 -3.61 30.12
C ALA A 467 5.92 -3.65 31.14
N GLU A 468 5.16 -2.56 31.24
CA GLU A 468 3.96 -2.49 32.08
C GLU A 468 2.88 -3.48 31.65
N PHE A 469 2.73 -3.74 30.34
CA PHE A 469 1.74 -4.71 29.85
C PHE A 469 2.13 -6.16 30.12
N MET A 470 3.40 -6.50 29.90
CA MET A 470 3.93 -7.86 30.06
C MET A 470 4.26 -8.20 31.52
N GLY A 471 4.29 -7.21 32.42
CA GLY A 471 4.63 -7.37 33.83
C GLY A 471 6.11 -7.70 34.05
N VAL A 472 6.98 -7.13 33.20
CA VAL A 472 8.45 -7.35 33.21
C VAL A 472 9.16 -6.10 33.70
#